data_AF-A0A9W8R3A9-F1
#
_entry.id   AF-A0A9W8R3A9-F1
#
_cell.length_a   1.000
_cell.length_b   1.000
_cell.length_c   1.000
_cell.angle_alpha   90.00
_cell.angle_beta   90.00
_cell.angle_gamma   90.00
#
_symmetry.space_group_name_H-M   'P 1'
#
loop_
_entity.id
_entity.type
_entity.pdbx_description
1 polymer ?
#
loop_
_entity_poly.entity_id
_entity_poly.type
_entity_poly.pdbx_seq_one_letter_code
_entity_poly.pdbx_strand_id
1 'polypeptide(L)'
;MASGNRLSYDYLVIATGAAQPPPARLKSRDREGCITELQGFQQRISKAERIAVVGGGAVGVELITEIREKYPDKQLTLIHSRDQLLPRFGAKLHELVLSALRAKNIEVLLKERPALPAQSGQAVGETQIALSNGEKRIWDLIIPCTGLRPRSDLLATYSPKSIASTGEILVKPTLQVDHLPSSKGNIFAIGDVAQSGGAKQGRAALMQSEVVTSNIVNLIKNRTRMEEYKPIYFEGALNLTLGRDLVLMYIKRGDFEWVKEMKGHEDEDVGAGKQWKMLNAKEDA
;
A
#
# COMPACT_ATOMS: atom_id res chain seq x y z
N MET A 1 20.33 15.86 -7.00
CA MET A 1 20.03 14.51 -7.56
C MET A 1 21.17 13.56 -7.21
N ALA A 2 20.99 12.24 -7.35
CA ALA A 2 22.07 11.27 -7.10
C ALA A 2 23.32 11.52 -7.97
N SER A 3 23.15 12.16 -9.13
CA SER A 3 24.21 12.63 -10.01
C SER A 3 24.95 13.90 -9.55
N GLY A 4 24.59 14.48 -8.40
CA GLY A 4 25.10 15.79 -7.94
C GLY A 4 24.40 17.00 -8.57
N ASN A 5 23.65 16.82 -9.65
CA ASN A 5 22.91 17.91 -10.31
C ASN A 5 21.89 18.57 -9.37
N ARG A 6 21.75 19.89 -9.51
CA ARG A 6 20.79 20.73 -8.78
C ARG A 6 19.68 21.17 -9.72
N LEU A 7 18.44 21.14 -9.24
CA LEU A 7 17.28 21.61 -9.97
C LEU A 7 16.62 22.73 -9.15
N SER A 8 16.58 23.92 -9.72
CA SER A 8 15.85 25.04 -9.12
C SER A 8 14.35 24.83 -9.30
N TYR A 9 13.56 25.30 -8.34
CA TYR A 9 12.10 25.21 -8.39
C TYR A 9 11.46 26.47 -7.79
N ASP A 10 10.33 26.87 -8.35
CA ASP A 10 9.45 27.88 -7.75
C ASP A 10 8.48 27.24 -6.77
N TYR A 11 8.00 26.03 -7.08
CA TYR A 11 7.14 25.22 -6.23
C TYR A 11 7.62 23.76 -6.22
N LEU A 12 7.52 23.09 -5.06
CA LEU A 12 7.89 21.69 -4.89
C LEU A 12 6.71 20.90 -4.30
N VAL A 13 6.37 19.77 -4.93
CA VAL A 13 5.39 18.80 -4.40
C VAL A 13 6.10 17.49 -4.08
N ILE A 14 6.10 17.10 -2.80
CA ILE A 14 6.69 15.85 -2.33
C ILE A 14 5.60 14.77 -2.36
N ALA A 15 5.62 13.95 -3.40
CA ALA A 15 4.71 12.82 -3.61
C ALA A 15 5.48 11.47 -3.63
N THR A 16 6.49 11.33 -2.77
CA THR A 16 7.39 10.16 -2.75
C THR A 16 6.72 8.89 -2.23
N GLY A 17 5.52 8.97 -1.65
CA GLY A 17 4.76 7.84 -1.13
C GLY A 17 5.46 7.12 0.03
N ALA A 18 5.19 5.83 0.19
CA ALA A 18 5.80 4.99 1.22
C ALA A 18 6.61 3.84 0.61
N ALA A 19 7.69 3.40 1.25
CA ALA A 19 8.43 2.19 0.92
C ALA A 19 7.74 0.96 1.52
N GLN A 20 7.82 -0.17 0.82
CA GLN A 20 7.45 -1.48 1.32
C GLN A 20 8.38 -2.50 0.66
N PRO A 21 8.83 -3.57 1.36
CA PRO A 21 9.60 -4.62 0.73
C PRO A 21 8.82 -5.29 -0.42
N PRO A 22 9.54 -5.90 -1.38
CA PRO A 22 8.89 -6.73 -2.38
C PRO A 22 8.13 -7.90 -1.75
N PRO A 23 7.04 -8.40 -2.38
CA PRO A 23 6.59 -8.09 -3.73
C PRO A 23 5.73 -6.82 -3.85
N ALA A 24 5.38 -6.16 -2.75
CA ALA A 24 4.48 -5.00 -2.78
C ALA A 24 5.05 -3.79 -3.53
N ARG A 25 6.38 -3.65 -3.59
CA ARG A 25 7.06 -2.72 -4.50
C ARG A 25 8.24 -3.40 -5.18
N LEU A 26 8.36 -3.11 -6.48
CA LEU A 26 9.46 -3.56 -7.33
C LEU A 26 10.71 -2.71 -7.06
N LYS A 27 11.89 -3.30 -7.22
CA LYS A 27 13.17 -2.60 -7.07
C LYS A 27 13.57 -1.89 -8.35
N SER A 28 13.31 -2.51 -9.51
CA SER A 28 13.50 -1.94 -10.83
C SER A 28 12.69 -0.68 -11.04
N ARG A 29 13.21 0.20 -11.90
CA ARG A 29 12.63 1.52 -12.20
C ARG A 29 12.24 1.67 -13.66
N ASP A 30 12.53 0.67 -14.47
CA ASP A 30 12.18 0.54 -15.88
C ASP A 30 11.16 -0.60 -16.07
N ARG A 31 10.47 -0.58 -17.21
CA ARG A 31 9.39 -1.52 -17.52
C ARG A 31 9.87 -2.99 -17.56
N GLU A 32 10.96 -3.26 -18.27
CA GLU A 32 11.46 -4.62 -18.49
C GLU A 32 11.94 -5.28 -17.19
N GLY A 33 12.67 -4.53 -16.38
CA GLY A 33 13.09 -4.95 -15.05
C GLY A 33 11.89 -5.23 -14.14
N CYS A 34 10.88 -4.35 -14.16
CA CYS A 34 9.64 -4.58 -13.39
C CYS A 34 8.92 -5.88 -13.81
N ILE A 35 8.80 -6.13 -15.11
CA ILE A 35 8.19 -7.36 -15.64
C ILE A 35 8.99 -8.58 -15.20
N THR A 36 10.31 -8.53 -15.33
CA THR A 36 11.22 -9.61 -14.94
C THR A 36 11.11 -9.91 -13.44
N GLU A 37 11.05 -8.88 -12.60
CA GLU A 37 10.84 -9.06 -11.15
C GLU A 37 9.51 -9.74 -10.83
N LEU A 38 8.41 -9.30 -11.46
CA LEU A 38 7.08 -9.90 -11.29
C LEU A 38 7.06 -11.37 -11.73
N GLN A 39 7.63 -11.69 -12.89
CA GLN A 39 7.77 -13.07 -13.36
C GLN A 39 8.62 -13.90 -12.38
N GLY A 40 9.68 -13.32 -11.81
CA GLY A 40 10.46 -13.96 -10.77
C GLY A 40 9.64 -14.29 -9.52
N PHE A 41 8.75 -13.39 -9.06
CA PHE A 41 7.83 -13.69 -7.96
C PHE A 41 6.87 -14.82 -8.31
N GLN A 42 6.29 -14.79 -9.51
CA GLN A 42 5.39 -15.83 -10.00
C GLN A 42 6.09 -17.21 -10.03
N GLN A 43 7.32 -17.28 -10.53
CA GLN A 43 8.10 -18.52 -10.55
C GLN A 43 8.44 -19.05 -9.15
N ARG A 44 8.71 -18.16 -8.18
CA ARG A 44 8.95 -18.58 -6.79
C ARG A 44 7.68 -19.14 -6.16
N ILE A 45 6.55 -18.47 -6.37
CA ILE A 45 5.23 -18.94 -5.90
C ILE A 45 4.89 -20.30 -6.53
N SER A 46 5.13 -20.49 -7.83
CA SER A 46 4.81 -21.74 -8.50
C SER A 46 5.61 -22.94 -7.96
N LYS A 47 6.88 -22.71 -7.58
CA LYS A 47 7.80 -23.74 -7.08
C LYS A 47 7.64 -24.09 -5.60
N ALA A 48 7.01 -23.24 -4.80
CA ALA A 48 6.87 -23.42 -3.36
C ALA A 48 5.57 -24.18 -3.01
N GLU A 49 5.58 -25.10 -2.05
CA GLU A 49 4.38 -25.85 -1.66
C GLU A 49 3.76 -25.33 -0.36
N ARG A 50 4.59 -24.93 0.60
CA ARG A 50 4.21 -24.31 1.87
C ARG A 50 4.54 -22.82 1.83
N ILE A 51 3.53 -21.97 1.74
CA ILE A 51 3.71 -20.52 1.60
C ILE A 51 3.12 -19.80 2.80
N ALA A 52 3.96 -19.00 3.47
CA ALA A 52 3.52 -18.04 4.47
C ALA A 52 3.44 -16.64 3.85
N VAL A 53 2.29 -15.97 3.95
CA VAL A 53 2.16 -14.54 3.68
C VAL A 53 2.12 -13.81 5.01
N VAL A 54 3.09 -12.95 5.28
CA VAL A 54 3.20 -12.24 6.56
C VAL A 54 2.70 -10.82 6.38
N GLY A 55 1.50 -10.53 6.88
CA GLY A 55 0.86 -9.22 6.85
C GLY A 55 -0.59 -9.26 6.36
N GLY A 56 -1.55 -9.43 7.28
CA GLY A 56 -3.00 -9.35 7.01
C GLY A 56 -3.59 -7.97 6.67
N GLY A 57 -2.88 -7.13 5.93
CA GLY A 57 -3.46 -5.96 5.26
C GLY A 57 -4.03 -6.32 3.88
N ALA A 58 -4.54 -5.34 3.12
CA ALA A 58 -5.14 -5.57 1.80
C ALA A 58 -4.21 -6.38 0.88
N VAL A 59 -2.96 -5.94 0.71
CA VAL A 59 -1.95 -6.62 -0.13
C VAL A 59 -1.77 -8.09 0.23
N GLY A 60 -1.65 -8.43 1.52
CA GLY A 60 -1.40 -9.82 1.92
C GLY A 60 -2.64 -10.70 1.78
N VAL A 61 -3.83 -10.13 2.01
CA VAL A 61 -5.12 -10.82 1.83
C VAL A 61 -5.40 -11.08 0.35
N GLU A 62 -5.23 -10.07 -0.51
CA GLU A 62 -5.38 -10.20 -1.97
C GLU A 62 -4.37 -11.21 -2.51
N LEU A 63 -3.09 -11.07 -2.16
CA LEU A 63 -2.05 -11.97 -2.65
C LEU A 63 -2.30 -13.44 -2.27
N ILE A 64 -2.63 -13.74 -1.01
CA ILE A 64 -2.80 -15.14 -0.59
C ILE A 64 -4.04 -15.78 -1.22
N THR A 65 -5.09 -14.99 -1.47
CA THR A 65 -6.31 -15.50 -2.13
C THR A 65 -6.11 -15.73 -3.62
N GLU A 66 -5.35 -14.86 -4.30
CA GLU A 66 -4.90 -15.07 -5.69
C GLU A 66 -4.01 -16.33 -5.82
N ILE A 67 -3.09 -16.55 -4.88
CA ILE A 67 -2.27 -17.77 -4.85
C ILE A 67 -3.15 -19.01 -4.68
N ARG A 68 -4.12 -19.00 -3.75
CA ARG A 68 -5.02 -20.13 -3.54
C ARG A 68 -5.81 -20.47 -4.79
N GLU A 69 -6.32 -19.47 -5.49
CA GLU A 69 -7.13 -19.69 -6.68
C GLU A 69 -6.31 -20.28 -7.82
N LYS A 70 -5.10 -19.74 -8.05
CA LYS A 70 -4.21 -20.24 -9.10
C LYS A 70 -3.59 -21.61 -8.78
N TYR A 71 -3.37 -21.89 -7.49
CA TYR A 71 -2.74 -23.12 -7.02
C TYR A 71 -3.55 -23.76 -5.89
N PRO A 72 -4.63 -24.50 -6.23
CA PRO A 72 -5.59 -25.04 -5.26
C PRO A 72 -4.99 -25.97 -4.20
N ASP A 73 -3.88 -26.64 -4.50
CA ASP A 73 -3.31 -27.68 -3.65
C ASP A 73 -2.23 -27.19 -2.68
N LYS A 74 -1.79 -25.92 -2.78
CA LYS A 74 -0.71 -25.39 -1.94
C LYS A 74 -1.16 -25.21 -0.49
N GLN A 75 -0.22 -25.35 0.45
CA GLN A 75 -0.44 -25.08 1.87
C GLN A 75 -0.18 -23.60 2.14
N LEU A 76 -1.22 -22.86 2.51
CA LEU A 76 -1.18 -21.41 2.61
C LEU A 76 -1.51 -20.96 4.04
N THR A 77 -0.62 -20.15 4.61
CA THR A 77 -0.80 -19.55 5.94
C THR A 77 -0.70 -18.03 5.85
N LEU A 78 -1.74 -17.30 6.26
CA LEU A 78 -1.70 -15.85 6.48
C LEU A 78 -1.30 -15.57 7.93
N ILE A 79 -0.22 -14.84 8.14
CA ILE A 79 0.26 -14.49 9.48
C ILE A 79 0.07 -12.99 9.71
N HIS A 80 -0.54 -12.59 10.83
CA HIS A 80 -0.73 -11.19 11.18
C HIS A 80 -0.50 -10.91 12.66
N SER A 81 0.17 -9.78 12.95
CA SER A 81 0.59 -9.45 14.32
C SER A 81 -0.52 -8.93 15.24
N ARG A 82 -1.71 -8.67 14.71
CA ARG A 82 -2.85 -8.15 15.45
C ARG A 82 -3.94 -9.22 15.49
N ASP A 83 -4.92 -8.99 16.35
CA ASP A 83 -6.16 -9.77 16.42
C ASP A 83 -7.09 -9.51 15.22
N GLN A 84 -7.00 -8.34 14.59
CA GLN A 84 -7.83 -7.99 13.45
C GLN A 84 -7.02 -7.92 12.14
N LEU A 85 -7.50 -8.60 11.10
CA LEU A 85 -7.09 -8.34 9.71
C LEU A 85 -7.57 -6.95 9.27
N LEU A 86 -6.92 -6.37 8.27
CA LEU A 86 -7.28 -5.06 7.73
C LEU A 86 -7.49 -4.00 8.84
N PRO A 87 -6.53 -3.80 9.76
CA PRO A 87 -6.74 -3.09 11.03
C PRO A 87 -7.00 -1.58 10.89
N ARG A 88 -6.93 -1.02 9.67
CA ARG A 88 -7.35 0.35 9.36
C ARG A 88 -8.85 0.45 9.01
N PHE A 89 -9.50 -0.70 8.87
CA PHE A 89 -10.90 -0.86 8.53
C PHE A 89 -11.65 -1.45 9.73
N GLY A 90 -12.98 -1.39 9.74
CA GLY A 90 -13.77 -1.87 10.86
C GLY A 90 -13.95 -3.39 10.88
N ALA A 91 -14.50 -3.86 12.01
CA ALA A 91 -14.57 -5.27 12.35
C ALA A 91 -15.44 -6.07 11.37
N LYS A 92 -16.46 -5.45 10.76
CA LYS A 92 -17.33 -6.13 9.80
C LYS A 92 -16.53 -6.66 8.59
N LEU A 93 -15.57 -5.88 8.09
CA LEU A 93 -14.72 -6.33 6.99
C LEU A 93 -13.78 -7.47 7.41
N HIS A 94 -13.25 -7.40 8.63
CA HIS A 94 -12.41 -8.45 9.19
C HIS A 94 -13.12 -9.80 9.21
N GLU A 95 -14.35 -9.85 9.74
CA GLU A 95 -15.13 -11.10 9.86
C GLU A 95 -15.43 -11.72 8.49
N LEU A 96 -15.81 -10.90 7.51
CA LEU A 96 -16.08 -11.35 6.15
C LEU A 96 -14.82 -11.92 5.50
N VAL A 97 -13.69 -11.22 5.61
CA VAL A 97 -12.41 -11.68 5.06
C VAL A 97 -11.92 -12.95 5.74
N LEU A 98 -12.01 -13.02 7.08
CA LEU A 98 -11.60 -14.21 7.83
C LEU A 98 -12.44 -15.43 7.44
N SER A 99 -13.75 -15.24 7.26
CA SER A 99 -14.67 -16.28 6.79
C SER A 99 -14.32 -16.74 5.38
N ALA A 100 -14.04 -15.81 4.46
CA ALA A 100 -13.65 -16.14 3.09
C ALA A 100 -12.30 -16.88 3.02
N LEU A 101 -11.31 -16.48 3.82
CA LEU A 101 -10.02 -17.17 3.91
C LEU A 101 -10.19 -18.62 4.40
N ARG A 102 -11.02 -18.83 5.45
CA ARG A 102 -11.34 -20.17 5.97
C ARG A 102 -12.07 -21.03 4.94
N ALA A 103 -13.06 -20.48 4.25
CA ALA A 103 -13.79 -21.19 3.18
C ALA A 103 -12.86 -21.61 2.03
N LYS A 104 -11.78 -20.86 1.81
CA LYS A 104 -10.71 -21.16 0.84
C LYS A 104 -9.59 -22.04 1.41
N ASN A 105 -9.79 -22.67 2.57
CA ASN A 105 -8.79 -23.51 3.27
C ASN A 105 -7.44 -22.80 3.47
N ILE A 106 -7.44 -21.49 3.71
CA ILE A 106 -6.24 -20.73 4.06
C ILE A 106 -6.16 -20.66 5.59
N GLU A 107 -5.06 -21.13 6.15
CA GLU A 107 -4.80 -21.02 7.58
C GLU A 107 -4.54 -19.55 7.94
N VAL A 108 -5.07 -19.08 9.07
CA VAL A 108 -4.85 -17.70 9.55
C VAL A 108 -4.30 -17.73 10.97
N LEU A 109 -3.10 -17.20 11.15
CA LEU A 109 -2.44 -17.03 12.44
C LEU A 109 -2.46 -15.55 12.83
N LEU A 110 -3.29 -15.21 13.81
CA LEU A 110 -3.42 -13.86 14.37
C LEU A 110 -2.56 -13.71 15.63
N LYS A 111 -2.28 -12.47 16.01
CA LYS A 111 -1.38 -12.13 17.13
C LYS A 111 0.04 -12.71 17.00
N GLU A 112 0.47 -13.01 15.77
CA GLU A 112 1.78 -13.59 15.47
C GLU A 112 2.67 -12.59 14.71
N ARG A 113 3.90 -12.41 15.20
CA ARG A 113 4.90 -11.52 14.59
C ARG A 113 6.26 -12.24 14.50
N PRO A 114 6.41 -13.21 13.59
CA PRO A 114 7.68 -13.90 13.42
C PRO A 114 8.77 -12.95 12.94
N ALA A 115 10.02 -13.21 13.35
CA ALA A 115 11.18 -12.56 12.77
C ALA A 115 11.33 -13.03 11.32
N LEU A 116 11.37 -12.08 10.37
CA LEU A 116 11.48 -12.39 8.95
C LEU A 116 12.94 -12.65 8.56
N PRO A 117 13.26 -13.79 7.93
CA PRO A 117 14.57 -14.04 7.35
C PRO A 117 14.96 -12.97 6.32
N ALA A 118 16.26 -12.67 6.19
CA ALA A 118 16.76 -11.66 5.25
C ALA A 118 16.40 -11.96 3.78
N GLN A 119 16.25 -13.24 3.42
CA GLN A 119 15.91 -13.70 2.07
C GLN A 119 14.40 -13.89 1.83
N SER A 120 13.54 -13.41 2.74
CA SER A 120 12.07 -13.52 2.60
C SER A 120 11.59 -12.97 1.26
N GLY A 121 10.81 -13.76 0.53
CA GLY A 121 10.26 -13.44 -0.79
C GLY A 121 11.26 -13.49 -1.94
N GLN A 122 12.55 -13.75 -1.66
CA GLN A 122 13.63 -13.73 -2.66
C GLN A 122 14.09 -15.13 -3.08
N ALA A 123 13.90 -16.15 -2.25
CA ALA A 123 14.30 -17.53 -2.52
C ALA A 123 13.19 -18.52 -2.11
N VAL A 124 13.20 -19.69 -2.75
CA VAL A 124 12.40 -20.85 -2.35
C VAL A 124 13.34 -21.84 -1.66
N GLY A 125 12.97 -22.28 -0.47
CA GLY A 125 13.74 -23.22 0.33
C GLY A 125 13.18 -23.32 1.74
N GLU A 126 13.36 -24.49 2.35
CA GLU A 126 12.84 -24.74 3.69
C GLU A 126 13.40 -23.74 4.69
N THR A 127 12.51 -22.96 5.29
CA THR A 127 12.84 -21.97 6.29
C THR A 127 12.01 -22.22 7.53
N GLN A 128 12.68 -22.52 8.63
CA GLN A 128 12.04 -22.70 9.93
C GLN A 128 11.86 -21.33 10.61
N ILE A 129 10.64 -21.04 11.03
CA ILE A 129 10.30 -19.84 11.78
C ILE A 129 9.66 -20.25 13.12
N ALA A 130 10.08 -19.59 14.19
CA ALA A 130 9.48 -19.72 15.50
C ALA A 130 8.25 -18.80 15.63
N LEU A 131 7.16 -19.34 16.16
CA LEU A 131 5.96 -18.62 16.56
C LEU A 131 6.08 -18.12 18.01
N SER A 132 5.13 -17.28 18.42
CA SER A 132 5.15 -16.64 19.75
C SER A 132 5.11 -17.64 20.92
N ASN A 133 4.49 -18.80 20.72
CA ASN A 133 4.41 -19.90 21.69
C ASN A 133 5.65 -20.81 21.70
N GLY A 134 6.67 -20.53 20.89
CA GLY A 134 7.88 -21.35 20.75
C GLY A 134 7.74 -22.52 19.76
N GLU A 135 6.55 -22.77 19.20
CA GLU A 135 6.35 -23.72 18.11
C GLU A 135 7.19 -23.29 16.90
N LYS A 136 7.83 -24.27 16.24
CA LYS A 136 8.60 -24.02 15.02
C LYS A 136 7.89 -24.64 13.83
N ARG A 137 7.61 -23.82 12.82
CA ARG A 137 7.00 -24.26 11.56
C ARG A 137 7.95 -24.02 10.39
N ILE A 138 7.79 -24.82 9.35
CA ILE A 138 8.63 -24.75 8.15
C ILE A 138 7.76 -24.31 6.98
N TRP A 139 8.24 -23.31 6.25
CA TRP A 139 7.67 -22.84 4.99
C TRP A 139 8.76 -22.84 3.91
N ASP A 140 8.35 -23.03 2.66
CA ASP A 140 9.24 -23.02 1.50
C ASP A 140 9.39 -21.61 0.93
N LEU A 141 8.39 -20.76 1.17
CA LEU A 141 8.38 -19.38 0.74
C LEU A 141 7.66 -18.52 1.78
N ILE A 142 8.35 -17.49 2.28
CA ILE A 142 7.81 -16.50 3.20
C ILE A 142 7.73 -15.17 2.47
N ILE A 143 6.53 -14.64 2.27
CA ILE A 143 6.28 -13.43 1.50
C ILE A 143 5.93 -12.28 2.46
N PRO A 144 6.79 -11.27 2.62
CA PRO A 144 6.52 -10.14 3.50
C PRO A 144 5.55 -9.14 2.85
N CYS A 145 4.40 -8.96 3.48
CA CYS A 145 3.39 -7.95 3.17
C CYS A 145 3.24 -6.93 4.31
N THR A 146 4.35 -6.62 4.99
CA THR A 146 4.44 -5.63 6.07
C THR A 146 5.48 -4.55 5.77
N GLY A 147 5.69 -3.61 6.68
CA GLY A 147 6.81 -2.67 6.60
C GLY A 147 6.55 -1.42 5.76
N LEU A 148 5.29 -1.03 5.54
CA LEU A 148 4.95 0.24 4.90
C LEU A 148 5.53 1.40 5.73
N ARG A 149 6.48 2.15 5.16
CA ARG A 149 7.16 3.28 5.80
C ARG A 149 7.12 4.52 4.89
N PRO A 150 6.67 5.70 5.33
CA PRO A 150 6.74 6.93 4.55
C PRO A 150 8.15 7.22 4.02
N ARG A 151 8.29 7.64 2.75
CA ARG A 151 9.58 8.04 2.14
C ARG A 151 9.85 9.52 2.35
N SER A 152 9.98 9.92 3.60
CA SER A 152 10.23 11.30 4.02
C SER A 152 11.73 11.64 4.14
N ASP A 153 12.61 10.67 3.86
CA ASP A 153 14.05 10.76 4.17
C ASP A 153 14.71 12.00 3.55
N LEU A 154 14.32 12.38 2.32
CA LEU A 154 14.83 13.57 1.64
C LEU A 154 14.51 14.86 2.42
N LEU A 155 13.29 14.99 2.93
CA LEU A 155 12.92 16.16 3.72
C LEU A 155 13.48 16.07 5.14
N ALA A 156 13.57 14.88 5.72
CA ALA A 156 14.11 14.67 7.06
C ALA A 156 15.54 15.22 7.21
N THR A 157 16.38 15.12 6.16
CA THR A 157 17.73 15.72 6.18
C THR A 157 17.70 17.24 6.18
N TYR A 158 16.72 17.87 5.51
CA TYR A 158 16.62 19.32 5.37
C TYR A 158 15.85 19.98 6.54
N SER A 159 14.76 19.36 6.97
CA SER A 159 13.88 19.84 8.02
C SER A 159 13.38 18.66 8.88
N PRO A 160 14.19 18.18 9.85
CA PRO A 160 13.79 17.11 10.76
C PRO A 160 12.50 17.45 11.54
N LYS A 161 12.28 18.72 11.85
CA LYS A 161 11.08 19.21 12.57
C LYS A 161 9.79 19.10 11.74
N SER A 162 9.90 18.91 10.42
CA SER A 162 8.76 18.67 9.54
C SER A 162 8.34 17.19 9.50
N ILE A 163 8.99 16.31 10.26
CA ILE A 163 8.72 14.86 10.24
C ILE A 163 8.05 14.45 11.55
N ALA A 164 6.88 13.82 11.44
CA ALA A 164 6.15 13.24 12.56
C ALA A 164 6.89 12.03 13.15
N SER A 165 6.55 11.63 14.37
CA SER A 165 7.05 10.38 14.98
C SER A 165 6.68 9.12 14.18
N THR A 166 5.62 9.18 13.39
CA THR A 166 5.20 8.14 12.44
C THR A 166 6.08 8.06 11.18
N GLY A 167 7.01 9.01 11.01
CA GLY A 167 7.85 9.18 9.83
C GLY A 167 7.19 9.96 8.69
N GLU A 168 5.92 10.34 8.82
CA GLU A 168 5.20 11.13 7.81
C GLU A 168 5.64 12.60 7.83
N ILE A 169 5.50 13.29 6.70
CA ILE A 169 5.72 14.74 6.59
C ILE A 169 4.52 15.46 7.18
N LEU A 170 4.75 16.33 8.17
CA LEU A 170 3.76 17.21 8.75
C LEU A 170 3.31 18.24 7.70
N VAL A 171 2.00 18.35 7.51
CA VAL A 171 1.39 19.30 6.57
C VAL A 171 0.26 20.05 7.23
N LYS A 172 0.05 21.29 6.77
CA LYS A 172 -1.11 22.11 7.10
C LYS A 172 -2.36 21.59 6.36
N PRO A 173 -3.58 22.05 6.71
CA PRO A 173 -4.78 21.74 5.92
C PRO A 173 -4.68 22.10 4.44
N THR A 174 -3.86 23.09 4.08
CA THR A 174 -3.56 23.48 2.69
C THR A 174 -2.55 22.57 1.99
N LEU A 175 -2.12 21.49 2.65
CA LEU A 175 -1.11 20.51 2.23
C LEU A 175 0.31 21.08 2.04
N GLN A 176 0.54 22.32 2.46
CA GLN A 176 1.89 22.87 2.59
C GLN A 176 2.62 22.17 3.72
N VAL A 177 3.91 21.88 3.52
CA VAL A 177 4.78 21.29 4.54
C VAL A 177 4.91 22.26 5.71
N ASP A 178 4.72 21.74 6.92
CA ASP A 178 4.81 22.52 8.15
C ASP A 178 6.25 22.53 8.72
N HIS A 179 6.54 23.47 9.63
CA HIS A 179 7.83 23.60 10.32
C HIS A 179 9.07 23.74 9.43
N LEU A 180 8.91 24.18 8.17
CA LEU A 180 10.04 24.46 7.30
C LEU A 180 10.88 25.64 7.82
N PRO A 181 12.22 25.62 7.64
CA PRO A 181 13.07 26.78 7.89
C PRO A 181 12.72 27.98 6.99
N SER A 182 12.22 27.71 5.79
CA SER A 182 11.78 28.75 4.85
C SER A 182 10.33 29.15 5.09
N SER A 183 10.06 30.45 5.12
CA SER A 183 8.70 31.01 5.22
C SER A 183 7.97 31.13 3.88
N LYS A 184 8.58 30.70 2.76
CA LYS A 184 8.03 30.87 1.40
C LYS A 184 6.70 30.16 1.16
N GLY A 185 6.39 29.10 1.92
CA GLY A 185 5.16 28.33 1.76
C GLY A 185 5.02 27.66 0.38
N ASN A 186 6.11 27.44 -0.35
CA ASN A 186 6.09 26.93 -1.72
C ASN A 186 6.39 25.43 -1.82
N ILE A 187 6.36 24.71 -0.69
CA ILE A 187 6.61 23.27 -0.62
C ILE A 187 5.37 22.57 -0.06
N PHE A 188 4.89 21.56 -0.77
CA PHE A 188 3.72 20.76 -0.43
C PHE A 188 4.10 19.29 -0.30
N ALA A 189 3.31 18.50 0.42
CA ALA A 189 3.45 17.04 0.45
C ALA A 189 2.07 16.36 0.36
N ILE A 190 1.98 15.29 -0.43
CA ILE A 190 0.72 14.56 -0.68
C ILE A 190 0.94 13.04 -0.72
N GLY A 191 -0.16 12.29 -0.65
CA GLY A 191 -0.18 10.83 -0.68
C GLY A 191 0.37 10.23 0.61
N ASP A 192 0.89 9.01 0.51
CA ASP A 192 1.25 8.22 1.70
C ASP A 192 2.32 8.88 2.57
N VAL A 193 3.18 9.73 1.99
CA VAL A 193 4.26 10.39 2.71
C VAL A 193 3.77 11.50 3.65
N ALA A 194 2.60 12.09 3.39
CA ALA A 194 2.10 13.26 4.12
C ALA A 194 1.12 12.89 5.23
N GLN A 195 1.23 13.50 6.41
CA GLN A 195 0.28 13.37 7.51
C GLN A 195 -0.94 14.28 7.26
N SER A 196 -1.70 13.99 6.19
CA SER A 196 -2.83 14.82 5.74
C SER A 196 -4.15 14.53 6.46
N GLY A 197 -4.20 13.51 7.32
CA GLY A 197 -5.44 12.95 7.88
C GLY A 197 -6.26 12.11 6.89
N GLY A 198 -5.87 12.07 5.61
CA GLY A 198 -6.49 11.27 4.57
C GLY A 198 -6.12 9.80 4.62
N ALA A 199 -6.91 8.98 3.91
CA ALA A 199 -6.58 7.57 3.72
C ALA A 199 -5.26 7.39 2.97
N LYS A 200 -4.50 6.35 3.31
CA LYS A 200 -3.24 5.98 2.63
C LYS A 200 -3.53 5.11 1.41
N GLN A 201 -4.18 5.71 0.43
CA GLN A 201 -4.75 5.06 -0.76
C GLN A 201 -4.64 5.99 -1.97
N GLY A 202 -4.62 5.41 -3.18
CA GLY A 202 -4.48 6.17 -4.43
C GLY A 202 -5.57 7.22 -4.64
N ARG A 203 -6.82 6.92 -4.27
CA ARG A 203 -7.95 7.87 -4.39
C ARG A 203 -7.74 9.15 -3.58
N ALA A 204 -7.27 9.01 -2.34
CA ALA A 204 -6.97 10.16 -1.49
C ALA A 204 -5.82 11.00 -2.07
N ALA A 205 -4.79 10.35 -2.62
CA ALA A 205 -3.69 11.05 -3.27
C ALA A 205 -4.15 11.86 -4.50
N LEU A 206 -5.11 11.33 -5.28
CA LEU A 206 -5.73 12.07 -6.40
C LEU A 206 -6.48 13.31 -5.89
N MET A 207 -7.33 13.18 -4.87
CA MET A 207 -8.06 14.34 -4.32
C MET A 207 -7.10 15.38 -3.69
N GLN A 208 -6.04 14.94 -3.01
CA GLN A 208 -5.01 15.83 -2.49
C GLN A 208 -4.27 16.57 -3.62
N SER A 209 -4.08 15.92 -4.78
CA SER A 209 -3.43 16.54 -5.94
C SER A 209 -4.25 17.69 -6.53
N GLU A 210 -5.59 17.60 -6.50
CA GLU A 210 -6.48 18.68 -6.93
C GLU A 210 -6.30 19.92 -6.04
N VAL A 211 -6.33 19.74 -4.71
CA VAL A 211 -6.12 20.83 -3.74
C VAL A 211 -4.76 21.50 -3.92
N VAL A 212 -3.67 20.71 -4.04
CA VAL A 212 -2.33 21.28 -4.23
C VAL A 212 -2.20 22.00 -5.57
N THR A 213 -2.78 21.47 -6.64
CA THR A 213 -2.77 22.11 -7.96
C THR A 213 -3.48 23.45 -7.91
N SER A 214 -4.70 23.51 -7.34
CA SER A 214 -5.44 24.75 -7.13
C SER A 214 -4.64 25.76 -6.30
N ASN A 215 -3.99 25.32 -5.23
CA ASN A 215 -3.18 26.19 -4.37
C ASN A 215 -1.95 26.75 -5.08
N ILE A 216 -1.24 25.94 -5.86
CA ILE A 216 -0.11 26.42 -6.67
C ILE A 216 -0.59 27.47 -7.69
N VAL A 217 -1.69 27.21 -8.40
CA VAL A 217 -2.26 28.18 -9.36
C VAL A 217 -2.67 29.48 -8.66
N ASN A 218 -3.25 29.39 -7.46
CA ASN A 218 -3.62 30.57 -6.67
C ASN A 218 -2.39 31.39 -6.26
N LEU A 219 -1.31 30.73 -5.82
CA LEU A 219 -0.06 31.40 -5.48
C LEU A 219 0.58 32.08 -6.70
N ILE A 220 0.61 31.42 -7.86
CA ILE A 220 1.11 32.01 -9.12
C ILE A 220 0.33 33.28 -9.49
N LYS A 221 -0.99 33.28 -9.24
CA LYS A 221 -1.89 34.41 -9.50
C LYS A 221 -1.92 35.45 -8.38
N ASN A 222 -1.02 35.36 -7.38
CA ASN A 222 -0.99 36.23 -6.21
C ASN A 222 -2.32 36.31 -5.44
N ARG A 223 -3.09 35.21 -5.44
CA ARG A 223 -4.33 35.10 -4.66
C ARG A 223 -4.00 34.69 -3.24
N THR A 224 -4.69 35.30 -2.27
CA THR A 224 -4.44 35.07 -0.84
C THR A 224 -5.19 33.86 -0.27
N ARG A 225 -6.27 33.42 -0.93
CA ARG A 225 -7.09 32.29 -0.49
C ARG A 225 -6.54 30.97 -1.04
N MET A 226 -6.26 30.04 -0.12
CA MET A 226 -5.94 28.65 -0.42
C MET A 226 -7.10 27.74 -0.05
N GLU A 227 -7.19 26.62 -0.76
CA GLU A 227 -8.08 25.51 -0.48
C GLU A 227 -7.51 24.63 0.62
N GLU A 228 -8.40 24.11 1.46
CA GLU A 228 -8.07 23.16 2.51
C GLU A 228 -8.51 21.76 2.09
N TYR A 229 -7.62 20.79 2.27
CA TYR A 229 -7.94 19.38 2.15
C TYR A 229 -8.74 18.91 3.37
N LYS A 230 -9.92 18.36 3.09
CA LYS A 230 -10.83 17.79 4.10
C LYS A 230 -11.15 16.37 3.68
N PRO A 231 -10.52 15.35 4.29
CA PRO A 231 -10.76 13.97 3.94
C PRO A 231 -12.25 13.64 3.97
N ILE A 232 -12.77 13.10 2.88
CA ILE A 232 -14.13 12.57 2.83
C ILE A 232 -14.12 11.05 2.98
N TYR A 233 -15.17 10.51 3.59
CA TYR A 233 -15.29 9.08 3.90
C TYR A 233 -15.07 8.17 2.67
N PHE A 234 -15.43 8.64 1.48
CA PHE A 234 -15.29 7.91 0.22
C PHE A 234 -13.82 7.73 -0.22
N GLU A 235 -12.91 8.60 0.21
CA GLU A 235 -11.48 8.45 -0.09
C GLU A 235 -10.89 7.16 0.48
N GLY A 236 -11.41 6.71 1.63
CA GLY A 236 -11.02 5.47 2.28
C GLY A 236 -11.76 4.22 1.80
N ALA A 237 -12.65 4.35 0.80
CA ALA A 237 -13.38 3.22 0.25
C ALA A 237 -12.42 2.18 -0.37
N LEU A 238 -12.61 0.91 -0.02
CA LEU A 238 -11.77 -0.19 -0.46
C LEU A 238 -12.55 -1.11 -1.39
N ASN A 239 -11.94 -1.49 -2.50
CA ASN A 239 -12.34 -2.67 -3.27
C ASN A 239 -11.27 -3.72 -3.02
N LEU A 240 -11.62 -4.78 -2.28
CA LEU A 240 -10.71 -5.85 -1.92
C LEU A 240 -11.05 -7.10 -2.73
N THR A 241 -10.11 -7.59 -3.53
CA THR A 241 -10.28 -8.88 -4.23
C THR A 241 -9.95 -10.04 -3.31
N LEU A 242 -10.72 -11.12 -3.40
CA LEU A 242 -10.51 -12.36 -2.64
C LEU A 242 -10.40 -13.52 -3.65
N GLY A 243 -9.37 -13.44 -4.48
CA GLY A 243 -9.33 -14.11 -5.78
C GLY A 243 -10.19 -13.38 -6.82
N ARG A 244 -10.40 -14.00 -7.97
CA ARG A 244 -11.21 -13.49 -9.09
C ARG A 244 -12.70 -13.64 -8.89
N ASP A 245 -13.16 -14.49 -7.98
CA ASP A 245 -14.60 -14.77 -7.83
C ASP A 245 -15.34 -13.78 -6.93
N LEU A 246 -14.65 -13.15 -5.97
CA LEU A 246 -15.27 -12.35 -4.93
C LEU A 246 -14.54 -11.02 -4.75
N VAL A 247 -15.30 -9.92 -4.79
CA VAL A 247 -14.84 -8.58 -4.44
C VAL A 247 -15.68 -8.04 -3.30
N LEU A 248 -15.02 -7.53 -2.27
CA LEU A 248 -15.66 -6.79 -1.18
C LEU A 248 -15.49 -5.30 -1.42
N MET A 249 -16.58 -4.61 -1.75
CA MET A 249 -16.63 -3.15 -1.74
C MET A 249 -16.97 -2.68 -0.33
N TYR A 250 -16.08 -1.91 0.27
CA TYR A 250 -16.16 -1.46 1.66
C TYR A 250 -16.17 0.07 1.74
N ILE A 251 -17.08 0.60 2.56
CA ILE A 251 -17.15 2.02 2.92
C ILE A 251 -17.37 2.14 4.43
N LYS A 252 -16.66 3.07 5.06
CA LYS A 252 -16.86 3.44 6.47
C LYS A 252 -17.16 4.94 6.61
N ARG A 253 -18.18 5.29 7.37
CA ARG A 253 -18.49 6.69 7.75
C ARG A 253 -18.81 6.77 9.24
N GLY A 254 -17.87 7.25 10.05
CA GLY A 254 -17.98 7.15 11.51
C GLY A 254 -18.02 5.67 11.93
N ASP A 255 -19.03 5.30 12.70
CA ASP A 255 -19.26 3.91 13.14
C ASP A 255 -20.07 3.07 12.13
N PHE A 256 -20.58 3.70 11.06
CA PHE A 256 -21.32 2.99 10.04
C PHE A 256 -20.38 2.28 9.06
N GLU A 257 -20.56 0.95 8.95
CA GLU A 257 -19.84 0.08 8.01
C GLU A 257 -20.79 -0.49 6.95
N TRP A 258 -20.53 -0.15 5.69
CA TRP A 258 -21.21 -0.75 4.54
C TRP A 258 -20.24 -1.64 3.79
N VAL A 259 -20.66 -2.88 3.55
CA VAL A 259 -19.91 -3.86 2.75
C VAL A 259 -20.87 -4.47 1.75
N LYS A 260 -20.45 -4.54 0.50
CA LYS A 260 -21.18 -5.22 -0.56
C LYS A 260 -20.27 -6.27 -1.18
N GLU A 261 -20.75 -7.50 -1.18
CA GLU A 261 -20.16 -8.59 -1.96
C GLU A 261 -20.56 -8.42 -3.42
N MET A 262 -19.57 -8.55 -4.30
CA MET A 262 -19.75 -8.49 -5.75
C MET A 262 -19.04 -9.70 -6.36
N LYS A 263 -19.60 -10.20 -7.46
CA LYS A 263 -18.87 -11.13 -8.33
C LYS A 263 -17.60 -10.43 -8.80
N GLY A 264 -16.47 -11.11 -8.75
CA GLY A 264 -15.21 -10.53 -9.21
C GLY A 264 -15.06 -10.55 -10.73
N HIS A 265 -13.82 -10.56 -11.20
CA HIS A 265 -13.48 -10.34 -12.61
C HIS A 265 -13.37 -11.67 -13.36
N GLU A 266 -14.05 -11.78 -14.49
CA GLU A 266 -13.90 -12.95 -15.38
C GLU A 266 -12.60 -12.88 -16.22
N ASP A 267 -12.02 -11.69 -16.38
CA ASP A 267 -10.77 -11.45 -17.09
C ASP A 267 -9.54 -11.41 -16.16
N GLU A 268 -8.36 -11.69 -16.72
CA GLU A 268 -7.07 -11.55 -16.01
C GLU A 268 -6.57 -10.10 -15.96
N ASP A 269 -7.21 -9.17 -16.69
CA ASP A 269 -6.83 -7.75 -16.71
C ASP A 269 -7.18 -7.07 -15.38
N VAL A 270 -8.20 -7.57 -14.65
CA VAL A 270 -8.68 -7.03 -13.37
C VAL A 270 -8.87 -5.50 -13.41
N GLY A 271 -9.26 -4.99 -14.59
CA GLY A 271 -9.50 -3.58 -14.85
C GLY A 271 -8.24 -2.71 -15.01
N ALA A 272 -7.05 -3.29 -15.19
CA ALA A 272 -5.82 -2.55 -15.47
C ALA A 272 -5.98 -1.65 -16.70
N GLY A 273 -6.53 -2.15 -17.81
CA GLY A 273 -6.75 -1.33 -19.02
C GLY A 273 -7.62 -0.10 -18.78
N LYS A 274 -8.60 -0.17 -17.86
CA LYS A 274 -9.40 1.00 -17.45
C LYS A 274 -8.56 2.02 -16.68
N GLN A 275 -7.65 1.58 -15.82
CA GLN A 275 -6.75 2.45 -15.08
C GLN A 275 -5.77 3.19 -16.00
N TRP A 276 -5.22 2.51 -17.00
CA TRP A 276 -4.34 3.14 -18.00
C TRP A 276 -5.03 4.29 -18.72
N LYS A 277 -6.27 4.06 -19.18
CA LYS A 277 -7.10 5.11 -19.79
C LYS A 277 -7.38 6.27 -18.84
N MET A 278 -7.72 5.98 -17.58
CA MET A 278 -7.97 7.00 -16.56
C MET A 278 -6.73 7.85 -16.26
N LEU A 279 -5.54 7.24 -16.28
CA LEU A 279 -4.27 7.92 -16.05
C LEU A 279 -3.75 8.65 -17.29
N ASN A 280 -4.47 8.61 -18.42
CA ASN A 280 -4.03 9.11 -19.71
C ASN A 280 -2.63 8.57 -20.10
N ALA A 281 -2.34 7.33 -19.69
CA ALA A 281 -1.12 6.64 -20.06
C ALA A 281 -1.22 6.24 -21.54
N LYS A 282 -0.20 6.57 -22.33
CA LYS A 282 -0.11 6.07 -23.70
C LYS A 282 0.20 4.58 -23.62
N GLU A 283 -0.67 3.75 -24.18
CA GLU A 283 -0.31 2.36 -24.47
C GLU A 283 0.79 2.42 -25.53
N ASP A 284 2.03 2.12 -25.15
CA ASP A 284 3.09 1.90 -26.14
C ASP A 284 2.69 0.63 -26.92
N ALA A 285 2.45 0.80 -28.22
CA ALA A 285 2.13 -0.26 -29.17
C ALA A 285 3.25 -1.30 -29.29
#